data_AF-A0A4C1TQF6-F1
#
_entry.id   AF-A0A4C1TQF6-F1
#
_cell.length_a   1.000
_cell.length_b   1.000
_cell.length_c   1.000
_cell.angle_alpha   90.00
_cell.angle_beta   90.00
_cell.angle_gamma   90.00
#
_symmetry.space_group_name_H-M   'P 1'
#
loop_
_entity.id
_entity.type
_entity.pdbx_description
1 polymer ?
#
loop_
_entity_poly.entity_id
_entity_poly.type
_entity_poly.pdbx_seq_one_letter_code
_entity_poly.pdbx_strand_id
1 'polypeptide(L)'
;MIELPRITRALRAHTQLDKPRRLKPNTDVGQQNVITYEHIQRFKSWSDICDYIKQNENDPNCILILLNKLKETCQTLVGEGYTEQMLNDAAIYTLRMFLDQDIVMLKDLSKLRQMFGSVTSATANKICEIVVEIANEISEDTKAYIKLEILEDNKENLKLWGEFIECNHEPYRPIKKPLAKLAIKPATACNIVTDFSMKYDKITTTNIKTEITKPQRTLTISKVR
;
A
#
# COMPACT_ATOMS: atom_id res chain seq x y z
N MET A 1 10.24 14.25 -9.07
CA MET A 1 11.26 14.44 -8.00
C MET A 1 12.71 14.46 -8.49
N ILE A 2 13.05 13.83 -9.62
CA ILE A 2 14.44 13.77 -10.16
C ILE A 2 14.96 15.17 -10.57
N GLU A 3 14.08 16.13 -10.81
CA GLU A 3 14.43 17.45 -11.34
C GLU A 3 14.76 18.49 -10.27
N LEU A 4 14.49 18.21 -9.00
CA LEU A 4 14.77 19.17 -7.93
C LEU A 4 16.29 19.36 -7.79
N PRO A 5 16.77 20.61 -7.68
CA PRO A 5 18.19 20.88 -7.44
C PRO A 5 18.56 20.36 -6.06
N ARG A 6 19.50 19.41 -6.00
CA ARG A 6 20.04 18.83 -4.76
C ARG A 6 21.53 19.10 -4.71
N ILE A 7 22.03 19.58 -3.57
CA ILE A 7 23.47 19.85 -3.38
C ILE A 7 24.30 18.59 -3.64
N THR A 8 23.86 17.44 -3.09
CA THR A 8 24.52 16.14 -3.32
C THR A 8 24.63 15.75 -4.79
N ARG A 9 23.66 16.17 -5.62
CA ARG A 9 23.69 15.94 -7.07
C ARG A 9 24.70 16.86 -7.76
N ALA A 10 24.73 18.15 -7.42
CA ALA A 10 25.71 19.08 -7.97
C ALA A 10 27.14 18.61 -7.67
N LEU A 11 27.40 18.14 -6.45
CA LEU A 11 28.68 17.57 -6.05
C LEU A 11 29.06 16.33 -6.88
N ARG A 12 28.12 15.39 -7.08
CA ARG A 12 28.37 14.19 -7.92
C ARG A 12 28.60 14.52 -9.39
N ALA A 13 27.87 15.50 -9.92
CA ALA A 13 28.04 15.95 -11.30
C ALA A 13 29.41 16.59 -11.50
N HIS A 14 29.87 17.38 -10.52
CA HIS A 14 31.21 17.96 -10.53
C HIS A 14 32.33 16.90 -10.50
N THR A 15 32.15 15.82 -9.72
CA THR A 15 33.12 14.72 -9.66
C THR A 15 32.94 13.67 -10.77
N GLN A 16 32.08 13.92 -11.76
CA GLN A 16 31.74 12.96 -12.83
C GLN A 16 31.22 11.60 -12.32
N LEU A 17 30.75 11.54 -11.07
CA LEU A 17 30.12 10.35 -10.49
C LEU A 17 28.60 10.33 -10.76
N ASP A 18 28.05 11.38 -11.36
CA ASP A 18 26.63 11.42 -11.76
C ASP A 18 26.41 10.57 -13.01
N LYS A 19 25.51 9.59 -12.91
CA LYS A 19 25.15 8.73 -14.04
C LYS A 19 24.39 9.57 -15.09
N PRO A 20 24.55 9.29 -16.40
CA PRO A 20 23.81 10.00 -17.43
C PRO A 20 22.30 9.90 -17.19
N ARG A 21 21.59 11.02 -17.35
CA ARG A 21 20.15 11.09 -17.07
C ARG A 21 19.38 10.17 -18.02
N ARG A 22 18.94 9.00 -17.54
CA ARG A 22 17.88 8.23 -18.19
C ARG A 22 16.54 8.85 -17.79
N LEU A 23 16.17 9.96 -18.44
CA LEU A 23 14.89 10.64 -18.21
C LEU A 23 13.70 9.86 -18.76
N LYS A 24 13.95 8.87 -19.61
CA LYS A 24 12.95 7.92 -20.04
C LYS A 24 12.89 6.79 -19.00
N PRO A 25 11.70 6.44 -18.48
CA PRO A 25 11.57 5.23 -17.68
C PRO A 25 12.13 4.08 -18.50
N ASN A 26 13.06 3.32 -17.90
CA ASN A 26 13.59 2.13 -18.54
C ASN A 26 12.38 1.20 -18.73
N THR A 27 11.95 0.98 -19.98
CA THR A 27 10.87 0.02 -20.30
C THR A 27 11.27 -1.41 -19.93
N ASP A 28 12.54 -1.64 -19.59
CA ASP A 28 13.09 -2.89 -19.07
C ASP A 28 12.70 -3.18 -17.61
N VAL A 29 11.57 -2.65 -17.11
CA VAL A 29 10.95 -3.19 -15.88
C VAL A 29 10.60 -4.67 -16.07
N GLY A 30 10.44 -5.12 -17.33
CA GLY A 30 10.24 -6.53 -17.66
C GLY A 30 11.40 -7.46 -17.29
N GLN A 31 12.63 -6.97 -17.10
CA GLN A 31 13.79 -7.83 -16.79
C GLN A 31 14.06 -7.98 -15.29
N GLN A 32 13.50 -7.14 -14.42
CA GLN A 32 13.70 -7.24 -12.98
C GLN A 32 12.80 -8.28 -12.29
N ASN A 33 11.86 -8.88 -13.02
CA ASN A 33 10.90 -9.84 -12.46
C ASN A 33 11.41 -11.30 -12.45
N VAL A 34 12.63 -11.56 -12.94
CA VAL A 34 13.25 -12.89 -12.84
C VAL A 34 14.17 -12.92 -11.62
N ILE A 35 13.66 -12.49 -10.46
CA ILE A 35 14.26 -12.93 -9.20
C ILE A 35 13.68 -14.33 -9.01
N THR A 36 14.44 -15.34 -9.43
CA THR A 36 14.19 -16.73 -9.09
C THR A 36 14.20 -16.84 -7.57
N TYR A 37 13.03 -17.08 -7.00
CA TYR A 37 12.84 -17.36 -5.58
C TYR A 37 13.46 -18.72 -5.29
N GLU A 38 14.75 -18.76 -4.95
CA GLU A 38 15.29 -19.92 -4.25
C GLU A 38 14.55 -20.02 -2.91
N HIS A 39 13.79 -21.09 -2.78
CA HIS A 39 12.79 -21.34 -1.75
C HIS A 39 13.34 -21.14 -0.33
N ILE A 40 12.92 -20.06 0.32
CA ILE A 40 12.85 -20.06 1.78
C ILE A 40 11.49 -20.67 2.11
N GLN A 41 11.48 -21.98 2.45
CA GLN A 41 10.29 -22.70 2.92
C GLN A 41 9.86 -22.15 4.30
N ARG A 42 9.26 -20.96 4.28
CA ARG A 42 8.71 -20.28 5.46
C ARG A 42 7.41 -20.94 5.94
N PHE A 43 6.78 -21.74 5.09
CA PHE A 43 5.43 -22.27 5.26
C PHE A 43 5.37 -23.78 5.01
N LYS A 44 4.34 -24.41 5.58
CA LYS A 44 4.04 -25.85 5.44
C LYS A 44 3.94 -26.24 3.97
N SER A 45 4.44 -27.42 3.63
CA SER A 45 4.39 -27.93 2.26
C SER A 45 2.96 -28.33 1.88
N TRP A 46 2.69 -28.43 0.59
CA TRP A 46 1.38 -28.85 0.08
C TRP A 46 1.00 -30.25 0.57
N SER A 47 1.98 -31.16 0.67
CA SER A 47 1.79 -32.49 1.24
C SER A 47 1.39 -32.41 2.72
N ASP A 48 2.05 -31.56 3.51
CA ASP A 48 1.73 -31.43 4.94
C ASP A 48 0.30 -30.93 5.17
N ILE A 49 -0.17 -30.01 4.32
CA ILE A 49 -1.55 -29.50 4.38
C ILE A 49 -2.54 -30.60 4.00
N CYS A 50 -2.28 -31.31 2.90
CA CYS A 50 -3.13 -32.43 2.47
C CYS A 50 -3.21 -33.54 3.53
N ASP A 51 -2.09 -33.87 4.17
CA ASP A 51 -2.04 -34.94 5.17
C ASP A 51 -2.68 -34.52 6.49
N TYR A 52 -2.57 -33.25 6.87
CA TYR A 52 -3.29 -32.71 8.03
C TYR A 52 -4.81 -32.76 7.84
N ILE A 53 -5.30 -32.41 6.65
CA ILE A 53 -6.74 -32.45 6.32
C ILE A 53 -7.27 -33.89 6.38
N LYS A 54 -6.51 -34.87 5.89
CA LYS A 54 -6.90 -36.30 5.97
C LYS A 54 -7.06 -36.80 7.40
N GLN A 55 -6.34 -36.21 8.36
CA GLN A 55 -6.30 -36.68 9.74
C GLN A 55 -7.33 -35.98 10.64
N ASN A 56 -7.65 -34.71 10.37
CA ASN A 56 -8.39 -33.86 11.31
C ASN A 56 -9.78 -33.45 10.84
N GLU A 57 -10.12 -33.62 9.56
CA GLU A 57 -11.41 -33.20 9.02
C GLU A 57 -12.39 -34.36 8.84
N ASN A 58 -13.69 -34.06 8.97
CA ASN A 58 -14.76 -35.06 8.88
C ASN A 58 -15.00 -35.56 7.44
N ASP A 59 -14.86 -34.66 6.45
CA ASP A 59 -15.07 -34.97 5.02
C ASP A 59 -13.82 -34.64 4.17
N PRO A 60 -12.70 -35.36 4.37
CA PRO A 60 -11.42 -35.03 3.73
C PRO A 60 -11.46 -35.15 2.20
N ASN A 61 -12.30 -36.04 1.65
CA ASN A 61 -12.36 -36.26 0.21
C ASN A 61 -12.95 -35.06 -0.55
N CYS A 62 -13.95 -34.37 0.02
CA CYS A 62 -14.56 -33.19 -0.60
C CYS A 62 -13.52 -32.05 -0.68
N ILE A 63 -12.85 -31.81 0.45
CA ILE A 63 -11.81 -30.78 0.58
C ILE A 63 -10.63 -31.07 -0.36
N LEU A 64 -10.20 -32.32 -0.47
CA LEU A 64 -9.10 -32.70 -1.39
C LEU A 64 -9.48 -32.48 -2.87
N ILE A 65 -10.74 -32.71 -3.26
CA ILE A 65 -11.22 -32.39 -4.61
C ILE A 65 -11.17 -30.88 -4.85
N LEU A 66 -11.61 -30.08 -3.88
CA LEU A 66 -11.53 -28.62 -3.97
C LEU A 66 -10.08 -28.11 -4.03
N LEU A 67 -9.17 -28.70 -3.27
CA LEU A 67 -7.74 -28.38 -3.33
C LEU A 67 -7.11 -28.73 -4.69
N ASN A 68 -7.50 -29.85 -5.29
CA ASN A 68 -7.07 -30.18 -6.65
C ASN A 68 -7.61 -29.19 -7.68
N LYS A 69 -8.88 -28.79 -7.56
CA LYS A 69 -9.49 -27.73 -8.39
C LYS A 69 -8.78 -26.39 -8.22
N LEU A 70 -8.34 -26.07 -7.00
CA LEU A 70 -7.50 -24.89 -6.73
C LEU A 70 -6.15 -24.99 -7.46
N LYS A 71 -5.50 -26.15 -7.41
CA LYS A 71 -4.23 -26.40 -8.12
C LYS A 71 -4.39 -26.24 -9.63
N GLU A 72 -5.46 -26.77 -10.22
CA GLU A 72 -5.77 -26.62 -11.65
C GLU A 72 -6.03 -25.16 -12.03
N THR A 73 -6.79 -24.41 -11.23
CA THR A 73 -7.00 -22.98 -11.49
C THR A 73 -5.71 -22.17 -11.35
N CYS A 74 -4.83 -22.53 -10.41
CA CYS A 74 -3.50 -21.93 -10.30
C CYS A 74 -2.61 -22.26 -11.52
N GLN A 75 -2.79 -23.42 -12.17
CA GLN A 75 -2.08 -23.75 -13.40
C GLN A 75 -2.46 -22.78 -14.53
N THR A 76 -3.74 -22.42 -14.63
CA THR A 76 -4.19 -21.41 -15.60
C THR A 76 -3.69 -20.00 -15.28
N LEU A 77 -3.40 -19.71 -14.01
CA LEU A 77 -2.86 -18.43 -13.56
C LEU A 77 -1.38 -18.26 -13.92
N VAL A 78 -0.61 -19.33 -13.73
CA VAL A 78 0.84 -19.34 -13.86
C VAL A 78 1.29 -19.57 -15.31
N GLY A 79 0.56 -20.40 -16.06
CA GLY A 79 0.81 -20.71 -17.48
C GLY A 79 1.55 -22.03 -17.70
N GLU A 80 1.72 -22.40 -18.98
CA GLU A 80 2.39 -23.64 -19.37
C GLU A 80 3.92 -23.50 -19.24
N GLY A 81 4.58 -24.45 -18.57
CA GLY A 81 6.05 -24.51 -18.46
C GLY A 81 6.64 -24.48 -17.04
N TYR A 82 5.81 -24.44 -16.00
CA TYR A 82 6.26 -24.43 -14.60
C TYR A 82 6.34 -25.83 -14.01
N THR A 83 7.25 -26.04 -13.04
CA THR A 83 7.37 -27.32 -12.34
C THR A 83 6.21 -27.52 -11.36
N GLU A 84 5.89 -28.77 -11.04
CA GLU A 84 4.83 -29.10 -10.09
C GLU A 84 5.05 -28.47 -8.71
N GLN A 85 6.32 -28.32 -8.29
CA GLN A 85 6.67 -27.66 -7.03
C GLN A 85 6.27 -26.18 -7.03
N MET A 86 6.51 -25.46 -8.12
CA MET A 86 6.10 -24.05 -8.24
C MET A 86 4.57 -23.90 -8.27
N LEU A 87 3.87 -24.87 -8.87
CA LEU A 87 2.41 -24.91 -8.89
C LEU A 87 1.84 -25.14 -7.48
N ASN A 88 2.43 -26.06 -6.72
CA ASN A 88 2.06 -26.31 -5.33
C ASN A 88 2.29 -25.05 -4.48
N ASP A 89 3.41 -24.37 -4.63
CA ASP A 89 3.71 -23.12 -3.91
C ASP A 89 2.73 -22.00 -4.28
N ALA A 90 2.37 -21.90 -5.56
CA ALA A 90 1.35 -20.96 -6.01
C ALA A 90 -0.01 -21.23 -5.36
N ALA A 91 -0.42 -22.51 -5.28
CA ALA A 91 -1.66 -22.92 -4.63
C ALA A 91 -1.66 -22.65 -3.12
N ILE A 92 -0.54 -22.87 -2.42
CA ILE A 92 -0.38 -22.53 -1.00
C ILE A 92 -0.50 -21.01 -0.79
N TYR A 93 0.16 -20.24 -1.65
CA TYR A 93 0.15 -18.78 -1.58
C TYR A 93 -1.26 -18.21 -1.78
N THR A 94 -1.99 -18.67 -2.81
CA THR A 94 -3.35 -18.22 -3.10
C THR A 94 -4.34 -18.67 -2.02
N LEU A 95 -4.24 -19.92 -1.54
CA LEU A 95 -5.04 -20.44 -0.45
C LEU A 95 -4.93 -19.55 0.79
N ARG A 96 -3.70 -19.21 1.20
CA ARG A 96 -3.45 -18.34 2.36
C ARG A 96 -3.90 -16.91 2.17
N MET A 97 -3.76 -16.37 0.95
CA MET A 97 -4.13 -15.00 0.67
C MET A 97 -5.65 -14.78 0.81
N PHE A 98 -6.46 -15.77 0.40
CA PHE A 98 -7.92 -15.68 0.39
C PHE A 98 -8.62 -16.40 1.55
N LEU A 99 -7.87 -17.05 2.45
CA LEU A 99 -8.46 -17.86 3.52
C LEU A 99 -9.41 -17.11 4.47
N ASP A 100 -9.16 -15.80 4.65
CA ASP A 100 -9.98 -14.89 5.47
C ASP A 100 -10.72 -13.83 4.62
N GLN A 101 -10.73 -13.98 3.30
CA GLN A 101 -11.27 -12.97 2.39
C GLN A 101 -12.38 -13.57 1.54
N ASP A 102 -13.58 -13.01 1.69
CA ASP A 102 -14.74 -13.43 0.89
C ASP A 102 -14.76 -12.79 -0.50
N ILE A 103 -14.01 -11.69 -0.69
CA ILE A 103 -14.05 -10.87 -1.91
C ILE A 103 -12.62 -10.45 -2.31
N VAL A 104 -12.33 -10.54 -3.61
CA VAL A 104 -11.07 -10.06 -4.18
C VAL A 104 -11.02 -8.53 -4.15
N MET A 105 -10.09 -7.96 -3.37
CA MET A 105 -9.85 -6.52 -3.39
C MET A 105 -8.73 -6.15 -4.37
N LEU A 106 -8.65 -4.85 -4.71
CA LEU A 106 -7.60 -4.33 -5.60
C LEU A 106 -6.17 -4.61 -5.08
N LYS A 107 -6.00 -4.63 -3.75
CA LYS A 107 -4.72 -4.95 -3.10
C LYS A 107 -4.28 -6.40 -3.39
N ASP A 108 -5.23 -7.33 -3.40
CA ASP A 108 -4.97 -8.76 -3.58
C ASP A 108 -4.66 -9.04 -5.06
N LEU A 109 -5.37 -8.37 -5.96
CA LEU A 109 -5.07 -8.35 -7.40
C LEU A 109 -3.67 -7.77 -7.68
N SER A 110 -3.31 -6.66 -7.02
CA SER A 110 -1.97 -6.08 -7.17
C SER A 110 -0.86 -7.03 -6.70
N LYS A 111 -1.07 -7.75 -5.59
CA LYS A 111 -0.12 -8.75 -5.08
C LYS A 111 0.01 -9.94 -6.04
N LEU A 112 -1.11 -10.45 -6.56
CA LEU A 112 -1.08 -11.52 -7.56
C LEU A 112 -0.35 -11.09 -8.83
N ARG A 113 -0.54 -9.83 -9.29
CA ARG A 113 0.20 -9.30 -10.44
C ARG A 113 1.69 -9.14 -10.17
N GLN A 114 2.07 -8.83 -8.94
CA GLN A 114 3.47 -8.74 -8.55
C GLN A 114 4.14 -10.13 -8.52
N MET A 115 3.42 -11.16 -8.08
CA MET A 115 3.95 -12.52 -7.96
C MET A 115 3.93 -13.30 -9.29
N PHE A 116 2.82 -13.24 -10.02
CA PHE A 116 2.56 -14.05 -11.22
C PHE A 116 2.54 -13.23 -12.52
N GLY A 117 2.70 -11.91 -12.44
CA GLY A 117 2.70 -11.03 -13.61
C GLY A 117 1.29 -10.69 -14.11
N SER A 118 0.95 -11.10 -15.33
CA SER A 118 -0.32 -10.71 -15.96
C SER A 118 -1.49 -11.56 -15.45
N VAL A 119 -2.18 -11.08 -14.40
CA VAL A 119 -3.35 -11.74 -13.83
C VAL A 119 -4.65 -11.03 -14.21
N THR A 120 -5.61 -11.81 -14.73
CA THR A 120 -6.97 -11.35 -15.04
C THR A 120 -7.85 -11.33 -13.78
N SER A 121 -8.80 -10.39 -13.70
CA SER A 121 -9.74 -10.36 -12.56
C SER A 121 -10.62 -11.60 -12.50
N ALA A 122 -10.95 -12.20 -13.66
CA ALA A 122 -11.79 -13.38 -13.73
C ALA A 122 -11.12 -14.61 -13.11
N THR A 123 -9.82 -14.80 -13.34
CA THR A 123 -9.07 -15.90 -12.72
C THR A 123 -8.90 -15.69 -11.21
N ALA A 124 -8.65 -14.46 -10.76
CA ALA A 124 -8.56 -14.14 -9.34
C ALA A 124 -9.89 -14.41 -8.60
N ASN A 125 -11.03 -14.04 -9.19
CA ASN A 125 -12.35 -14.29 -8.58
C ASN A 125 -12.66 -15.78 -8.48
N LYS A 126 -12.37 -16.56 -9.52
CA LYS A 126 -12.54 -18.03 -9.47
C LYS A 126 -11.72 -18.68 -8.37
N ILE A 127 -10.47 -18.23 -8.19
CA ILE A 127 -9.60 -18.71 -7.11
C ILE A 127 -10.20 -18.36 -5.76
N CYS A 128 -10.67 -17.12 -5.58
CA CYS A 128 -11.31 -16.67 -4.36
C CYS A 128 -12.56 -17.50 -4.02
N GLU A 129 -13.43 -17.75 -5.00
CA GLU A 129 -14.63 -18.58 -4.82
C GLU A 129 -14.27 -20.00 -4.33
N ILE A 130 -13.29 -20.65 -4.95
CA ILE A 130 -12.82 -21.98 -4.53
C ILE A 130 -12.23 -21.95 -3.12
N VAL A 131 -11.43 -20.93 -2.79
CA VAL A 131 -10.84 -20.81 -1.45
C VAL A 131 -11.91 -20.54 -0.39
N VAL A 132 -12.96 -19.78 -0.70
CA VAL A 132 -14.11 -19.56 0.19
C VAL A 132 -14.89 -20.87 0.40
N GLU A 133 -15.11 -21.65 -0.66
CA GLU A 133 -15.69 -23.00 -0.54
C GLU A 133 -14.86 -23.87 0.41
N ILE A 134 -13.53 -23.91 0.23
CA ILE A 134 -12.62 -24.64 1.12
C ILE A 134 -12.70 -24.10 2.56
N ALA A 135 -12.68 -22.78 2.75
CA ALA A 135 -12.71 -22.14 4.06
C ALA A 135 -14.01 -22.40 4.84
N ASN A 136 -15.10 -22.70 4.15
CA ASN A 136 -16.37 -23.08 4.77
C ASN A 136 -16.43 -24.57 5.15
N GLU A 137 -15.67 -25.43 4.48
CA GLU A 137 -15.62 -26.87 4.75
C GLU A 137 -14.59 -27.25 5.82
N ILE A 138 -13.53 -26.45 6.00
CA ILE A 138 -12.48 -26.72 7.00
C ILE A 138 -12.79 -26.14 8.37
N SER A 139 -12.37 -26.85 9.41
CA SER A 139 -12.42 -26.36 10.79
C SER A 139 -11.49 -25.17 11.03
N GLU A 140 -11.80 -24.36 12.05
CA GLU A 140 -10.99 -23.19 12.43
C GLU A 140 -9.56 -23.58 12.87
N ASP A 141 -9.39 -24.77 13.43
CA ASP A 141 -8.09 -25.33 13.81
C ASP A 141 -7.22 -25.60 12.58
N THR A 142 -7.82 -26.14 11.51
CA THR A 142 -7.13 -26.35 10.22
C THR A 142 -6.78 -25.02 9.55
N LYS A 143 -7.63 -24.00 9.66
CA LYS A 143 -7.30 -22.64 9.20
C LYS A 143 -6.09 -22.08 9.92
N ALA A 144 -6.03 -22.25 11.25
CA ALA A 144 -4.90 -21.83 12.05
C ALA A 144 -3.63 -22.59 11.63
N TYR A 145 -3.71 -23.92 11.45
CA TYR A 145 -2.59 -24.74 10.98
C TYR A 145 -2.04 -24.27 9.62
N ILE A 146 -2.93 -23.97 8.67
CA ILE A 146 -2.52 -23.48 7.35
C ILE A 146 -1.83 -22.12 7.45
N LYS A 147 -2.24 -21.23 8.37
CA LYS A 147 -1.62 -19.90 8.56
C LYS A 147 -0.26 -19.95 9.26
N LEU A 148 -0.05 -20.91 10.17
CA LEU A 148 1.17 -21.01 10.96
C LEU A 148 2.43 -21.05 10.06
N GLU A 149 3.39 -20.20 10.40
CA GLU A 149 4.71 -20.21 9.79
C GLU A 149 5.56 -21.32 10.41
N ILE A 150 6.33 -22.04 9.60
CA ILE A 150 7.31 -23.02 10.11
C ILE A 150 8.34 -22.32 11.01
N LEU A 151 8.53 -21.01 10.82
CA LEU A 151 9.59 -20.22 11.43
C LEU A 151 9.33 -19.72 12.85
N GLU A 152 8.21 -20.03 13.52
CA GLU A 152 8.07 -19.59 14.92
C GLU A 152 9.19 -20.14 15.83
N ASP A 153 9.70 -21.34 15.54
CA ASP A 153 10.85 -21.93 16.24
C ASP A 153 12.22 -21.52 15.67
N ASN A 154 12.28 -20.91 14.47
CA ASN A 154 13.51 -20.61 13.74
C ASN A 154 13.81 -19.10 13.57
N LYS A 155 13.05 -18.22 14.21
CA LYS A 155 13.30 -16.76 14.21
C LYS A 155 14.71 -16.40 14.68
N GLU A 156 15.34 -17.21 15.51
CA GLU A 156 16.72 -17.00 15.97
C GLU A 156 17.77 -17.12 14.84
N ASN A 157 17.45 -17.83 13.75
CA ASN A 157 18.38 -18.13 12.66
C ASN A 157 18.31 -17.14 11.48
N LEU A 158 17.31 -16.25 11.44
CA LEU A 158 17.17 -15.21 10.42
C LEU A 158 17.62 -13.85 10.95
N LYS A 159 18.85 -13.79 11.48
CA LYS A 159 19.41 -12.53 11.98
C LYS A 159 19.70 -11.59 10.81
N LEU A 160 18.76 -10.73 10.46
CA LEU A 160 18.99 -9.69 9.46
C LEU A 160 20.05 -8.73 10.00
N TRP A 161 21.01 -8.39 9.14
CA TRP A 161 22.04 -7.42 9.51
C TRP A 161 21.37 -6.09 9.86
N GLY A 162 21.64 -5.60 11.07
CA GLY A 162 21.12 -4.33 11.56
C GLY A 162 19.83 -4.39 12.39
N GLU A 163 19.30 -5.58 12.72
CA GLU A 163 18.14 -5.69 13.64
C GLU A 163 18.37 -5.07 15.02
N PHE A 164 19.62 -5.07 15.47
CA PHE A 164 20.04 -4.46 16.74
C PHE A 164 20.26 -2.95 16.66
N ILE A 165 20.11 -2.34 15.47
CA ILE A 165 20.36 -0.91 15.27
C ILE A 165 19.05 -0.16 15.44
N GLU A 166 18.95 0.62 16.52
CA GLU A 166 17.84 1.56 16.71
C GLU A 166 17.91 2.68 15.66
N CYS A 167 16.97 2.68 14.72
CA CYS A 167 16.90 3.68 13.66
C CYS A 167 15.84 4.75 13.99
N ASN A 168 16.30 5.90 14.49
CA ASN A 168 15.43 7.06 14.69
C ASN A 168 15.16 7.77 13.36
N HIS A 169 14.00 7.49 12.75
CA HIS A 169 13.59 8.15 11.51
C HIS A 169 12.82 9.45 11.79
N GLU A 170 13.54 10.52 12.11
CA GLU A 170 12.98 11.87 12.15
C GLU A 170 13.24 12.59 10.82
N PRO A 171 12.25 12.74 9.93
CA PRO A 171 12.46 13.47 8.69
C PRO A 171 12.73 14.94 9.00
N TYR A 172 13.76 15.52 8.38
CA TYR A 172 14.04 16.95 8.51
C TYR A 172 12.81 17.76 8.08
N ARG A 173 12.26 18.53 9.02
CA ARG A 173 11.18 19.48 8.75
C ARG A 173 11.75 20.88 8.87
N PRO A 174 11.71 21.69 7.80
CA PRO A 174 12.17 23.07 7.88
C PRO A 174 11.34 23.83 8.92
N ILE A 175 12.00 24.68 9.70
CA ILE A 175 11.35 25.53 10.69
C ILE A 175 10.31 26.41 9.99
N LYS A 176 9.06 26.37 10.47
CA LYS A 176 7.97 27.19 9.92
C LYS A 176 8.28 28.67 10.17
N LYS A 177 8.78 29.37 9.16
CA LYS A 177 8.92 30.84 9.20
C LYS A 177 7.52 31.48 9.11
N PRO A 178 7.25 32.56 9.84
CA PRO A 178 6.01 33.30 9.67
C PRO A 178 5.89 33.76 8.21
N LEU A 179 4.68 33.65 7.64
CA LEU A 179 4.42 34.11 6.29
C LEU A 179 4.78 35.60 6.18
N ALA A 180 5.34 35.99 5.04
CA ALA A 180 5.59 37.39 4.76
C ALA A 180 4.27 38.15 4.93
N LYS A 181 4.27 39.15 5.82
CA LYS A 181 3.11 40.04 5.97
C LYS A 181 2.84 40.61 4.58
N LEU A 182 1.64 40.39 4.05
CA LEU A 182 1.19 41.07 2.85
C LEU A 182 1.28 42.56 3.16
N ALA A 183 2.29 43.23 2.61
CA ALA A 183 2.36 44.67 2.70
C ALA A 183 1.11 45.18 1.99
N ILE A 184 0.20 45.80 2.74
CA ILE A 184 -0.87 46.61 2.17
C ILE A 184 -0.15 47.77 1.51
N LYS A 185 0.25 47.59 0.26
CA LYS A 185 0.69 48.72 -0.56
C LYS A 185 -0.54 49.62 -0.64
N PRO A 186 -0.47 50.89 -0.20
CA PRO A 186 -1.58 51.81 -0.42
C PRO A 186 -1.87 51.80 -1.91
N ALA A 187 -3.16 51.77 -2.27
CA ALA A 187 -3.57 51.82 -3.65
C ALA A 187 -2.91 53.04 -4.30
N THR A 188 -1.98 52.81 -5.24
CA THR A 188 -1.45 53.89 -6.07
C THR A 188 -2.65 54.51 -6.77
N ALA A 189 -2.85 55.81 -6.61
CA ALA A 189 -3.90 56.53 -7.29
C ALA A 189 -3.68 56.42 -8.81
N CYS A 190 -4.32 55.43 -9.43
CA CYS A 190 -4.39 55.34 -10.88
C CYS A 190 -5.56 56.22 -11.33
N ASN A 191 -5.30 57.15 -12.25
CA ASN A 191 -6.30 58.00 -12.91
C ASN A 191 -7.29 57.21 -13.82
N ILE A 192 -7.38 55.89 -13.67
CA ILE A 192 -8.26 54.99 -14.43
C ILE A 192 -9.75 55.18 -14.07
N VAL A 193 -10.07 55.90 -13.01
CA VAL A 193 -11.45 56.07 -12.50
C VAL A 193 -12.18 57.27 -13.13
N THR A 194 -11.60 58.00 -14.09
CA THR A 194 -12.30 59.14 -14.73
C THR A 194 -13.35 58.72 -15.77
N ASP A 195 -13.33 57.48 -16.27
CA ASP A 195 -14.25 57.00 -17.32
C ASP A 195 -15.39 56.10 -16.81
N PHE A 196 -15.56 55.96 -15.49
CA PHE A 196 -16.67 55.19 -14.93
C PHE A 196 -17.93 56.06 -14.78
N SER A 197 -18.73 56.12 -15.86
CA SER A 197 -20.08 56.72 -15.86
C SER A 197 -21.10 55.78 -15.20
N MET A 198 -21.03 55.63 -13.88
CA MET A 198 -22.13 55.06 -13.11
C MET A 198 -22.67 56.14 -12.17
N LYS A 199 -23.85 56.70 -12.51
CA LYS A 199 -24.57 57.65 -11.66
C LYS A 199 -25.13 56.87 -10.46
N TYR A 200 -24.55 57.10 -9.30
CA TYR A 200 -25.17 56.68 -8.04
C TYR A 200 -26.00 57.83 -7.51
N ASP A 201 -27.27 57.55 -7.20
CA ASP A 201 -28.10 58.47 -6.44
C ASP A 201 -27.51 58.65 -5.04
N LYS A 202 -27.22 59.91 -4.68
CA LYS A 202 -26.62 60.26 -3.40
C LYS A 202 -27.61 60.00 -2.27
N ILE A 203 -27.56 58.81 -1.69
CA ILE A 203 -28.18 58.57 -0.38
C ILE A 203 -27.20 59.09 0.68
N THR A 204 -27.36 60.35 1.08
CA THR A 204 -26.73 60.89 2.29
C THR A 204 -27.36 60.23 3.51
N THR A 205 -26.81 59.10 3.95
CA THR A 205 -27.03 58.58 5.30
C THR A 205 -25.81 58.91 6.16
N THR A 206 -26.06 59.89 7.01
CA THR A 206 -25.23 60.42 8.07
C THR A 206 -24.59 59.33 8.95
N ASN A 207 -23.27 59.44 9.10
CA ASN A 207 -22.47 58.77 10.14
C ASN A 207 -23.10 58.93 11.53
N ILE A 208 -23.45 57.82 12.21
CA ILE A 208 -23.28 57.73 13.67
C ILE A 208 -22.73 56.34 14.02
N LYS A 209 -21.61 56.39 14.74
CA LYS A 209 -20.76 55.30 15.24
C LYS A 209 -21.54 54.32 16.12
N THR A 210 -21.33 53.02 15.92
CA THR A 210 -21.59 52.02 16.96
C THR A 210 -20.32 51.22 17.23
N GLU A 211 -19.85 51.35 18.46
CA GLU A 211 -18.76 50.59 19.07
C GLU A 211 -19.14 49.10 19.09
N ILE A 212 -18.29 48.24 18.52
CA ILE A 212 -18.43 46.79 18.65
C ILE A 212 -17.46 46.34 19.75
N THR A 213 -18.05 46.17 20.92
CA THR A 213 -17.51 45.51 22.10
C THR A 213 -17.11 44.06 21.78
N LYS A 214 -15.89 43.67 22.18
CA LYS A 214 -15.34 42.31 22.04
C LYS A 214 -16.19 41.29 22.83
N PRO A 215 -16.54 40.13 22.26
CA PRO A 215 -17.08 39.03 23.05
C PRO A 215 -15.96 38.28 23.76
N GLN A 216 -15.94 38.35 25.09
CA GLN A 216 -15.21 37.42 25.94
C GLN A 216 -15.91 36.04 25.87
N ARG A 217 -15.16 34.99 25.52
CA ARG A 217 -15.57 33.60 25.74
C ARG A 217 -14.57 32.95 26.67
N THR A 218 -14.95 32.87 27.94
CA THR A 218 -14.29 32.16 29.03
C THR A 218 -14.25 30.65 28.74
N LEU A 219 -13.05 30.08 28.76
CA LEU A 219 -12.84 28.63 28.84
C LEU A 219 -12.78 28.24 30.33
N THR A 220 -13.85 27.63 30.83
CA THR A 220 -13.84 26.95 32.13
C THR A 220 -13.26 25.55 31.96
N ILE A 221 -12.11 25.34 32.58
CA ILE A 221 -11.43 24.05 32.75
C ILE A 221 -12.16 23.28 33.85
N SER A 222 -12.82 22.17 33.52
CA SER A 222 -13.27 21.19 34.51
C SER A 222 -12.25 20.05 34.60
N LYS A 223 -11.55 20.02 35.73
CA LYS A 223 -10.61 18.99 36.16
C LYS A 223 -11.43 17.86 36.81
N VAL A 224 -11.45 16.67 36.21
CA VAL A 224 -11.99 15.46 36.85
C VAL A 224 -10.81 14.67 37.41
N ARG A 225 -10.91 14.36 38.70
CA ARG A 225 -10.07 13.41 39.45
C ARG A 225 -10.55 12.00 39.17
#